data_AF-A0A7K4IL92-F1
#
_entry.id   AF-A0A7K4IL92-F1
#
_cell.length_a   1.000
_cell.length_b   1.000
_cell.length_c   1.000
_cell.angle_alpha   90.00
_cell.angle_beta   90.00
_cell.angle_gamma   90.00
#
_symmetry.space_group_name_H-M   'P 1'
#
loop_
_entity.id
_entity.type
_entity.pdbx_description
1 polymer ?
#
loop_
_entity_poly.entity_id
_entity_poly.type
_entity_poly.pdbx_seq_one_letter_code
_entity_poly.pdbx_strand_id
1 'polypeptide(L)'
;MAYCTANDVKAKLNIPVTDTSEDTAITSFIEQADSSIDALLEEKGFTVPLTTVPSIIKHSSADLAASLFRFREASPGEIRSRYEQAKEHVEAYVAQKGKGQAIKLTEISEDRPL
;
A
#
# COMPACT_ATOMS: atom_id res chain seq x y z
N MET A 1 11.04 -6.85 5.35
CA MET A 1 10.02 -7.75 5.96
C MET A 1 8.73 -7.45 5.24
N ALA A 2 7.98 -8.46 4.80
CA ALA A 2 6.83 -8.21 3.93
C ALA A 2 5.64 -7.61 4.70
N TYR A 3 4.92 -6.66 4.10
CA TYR A 3 3.74 -6.04 4.71
C TYR A 3 2.47 -6.87 4.55
N CYS A 4 2.43 -7.76 3.57
CA CYS A 4 1.36 -8.73 3.39
C CYS A 4 1.91 -10.13 3.14
N THR A 5 1.01 -11.12 3.10
CA THR A 5 1.33 -12.51 2.77
C THR A 5 0.87 -12.87 1.37
N ALA A 6 1.45 -13.93 0.79
CA ALA A 6 0.98 -14.48 -0.48
C ALA A 6 -0.51 -14.85 -0.44
N ASN A 7 -1.02 -15.33 0.71
CA ASN A 7 -2.45 -15.63 0.87
C ASN A 7 -3.34 -14.38 0.79
N ASP A 8 -2.87 -13.23 1.31
CA ASP A 8 -3.61 -11.97 1.19
C ASP A 8 -3.72 -11.56 -0.30
N VAL A 9 -2.65 -11.75 -1.08
CA VAL A 9 -2.63 -11.46 -2.52
C VAL A 9 -3.51 -12.45 -3.30
N LYS A 10 -3.41 -13.76 -3.01
CA LYS A 10 -4.25 -14.80 -3.64
C LYS A 10 -5.74 -14.53 -3.44
N ALA A 11 -6.13 -14.09 -2.24
CA ALA A 11 -7.50 -13.70 -1.94
C ALA A 11 -7.98 -12.54 -2.85
N LYS A 12 -7.10 -11.57 -3.15
CA LYS A 12 -7.42 -10.48 -4.10
C LYS A 12 -7.48 -10.96 -5.55
N LEU A 13 -6.70 -11.97 -5.90
CA LEU A 13 -6.61 -12.54 -7.26
C LEU A 13 -7.66 -13.61 -7.55
N ASN A 14 -8.47 -14.01 -6.57
CA ASN A 14 -9.35 -15.19 -6.64
C ASN A 14 -8.59 -16.49 -6.97
N ILE A 15 -7.35 -16.61 -6.50
CA ILE A 15 -6.53 -17.82 -6.60
C ILE A 15 -6.75 -18.67 -5.33
N PRO A 16 -6.97 -19.99 -5.43
CA PRO A 16 -7.06 -20.86 -4.25
C PRO A 16 -5.81 -20.77 -3.39
N VAL A 17 -5.96 -20.68 -2.07
CA VAL A 17 -4.80 -20.60 -1.15
C VAL A 17 -3.88 -21.82 -1.23
N THR A 18 -4.42 -22.97 -1.64
CA THR A 18 -3.69 -24.23 -1.85
C THR A 18 -2.94 -24.28 -3.18
N ASP A 19 -3.24 -23.38 -4.12
CA ASP A 19 -2.50 -23.28 -5.37
C ASP A 19 -1.19 -22.54 -5.11
N THR A 20 -0.07 -23.25 -5.24
CA THR A 20 1.27 -22.72 -4.99
C THR A 20 2.04 -22.44 -6.29
N SER A 21 1.41 -22.64 -7.45
CA SER A 21 2.08 -22.52 -8.75
C SER A 21 2.65 -21.13 -9.01
N GLU A 22 2.04 -20.11 -8.40
CA GLU A 22 2.37 -18.70 -8.58
C GLU A 22 3.04 -18.04 -7.37
N ASP A 23 3.37 -18.81 -6.32
CA ASP A 23 3.85 -18.27 -5.03
C ASP A 23 5.15 -17.47 -5.18
N THR A 24 6.08 -17.94 -6.00
CA THR A 24 7.33 -17.24 -6.28
C THR A 24 7.08 -15.90 -6.96
N ALA A 25 6.19 -15.88 -7.97
CA ALA A 25 5.85 -14.65 -8.68
C ALA A 25 5.12 -13.67 -7.76
N ILE A 26 4.13 -14.15 -7.00
CA ILE A 26 3.39 -13.36 -6.01
C ILE A 26 4.36 -12.76 -4.98
N THR A 27 5.34 -13.52 -4.49
CA THR A 27 6.34 -13.02 -3.52
C THR A 27 7.17 -11.88 -4.10
N SER A 28 7.63 -12.00 -5.36
CA SER A 28 8.38 -10.91 -6.02
C SER A 28 7.54 -9.63 -6.20
N PHE A 29 6.23 -9.75 -6.44
CA PHE A 29 5.35 -8.58 -6.52
C PHE A 29 5.02 -7.98 -5.16
N ILE A 30 5.01 -8.78 -4.09
CA ILE A 30 4.92 -8.27 -2.71
C ILE A 30 6.15 -7.43 -2.39
N GLU A 31 7.36 -7.89 -2.73
CA GLU A 31 8.59 -7.12 -2.52
C GLU A 31 8.59 -5.78 -3.27
N GLN A 32 8.10 -5.76 -4.51
CA GLN A 32 7.95 -4.54 -5.30
C GLN A 32 6.90 -3.59 -4.70
N ALA A 33 5.77 -4.14 -4.24
CA ALA A 33 4.72 -3.36 -3.59
C ALA A 33 5.21 -2.73 -2.29
N ASP A 34 5.92 -3.51 -1.47
CA ASP A 34 6.46 -3.06 -0.19
C ASP A 34 7.53 -1.99 -0.38
N SER A 35 8.44 -2.17 -1.35
CA SER A 35 9.44 -1.15 -1.69
C SER A 35 8.80 0.18 -2.13
N SER A 36 7.68 0.10 -2.85
CA SER A 36 6.94 1.29 -3.29
C SER A 36 6.29 2.00 -2.11
N ILE A 37 5.68 1.24 -1.20
CA ILE A 37 5.09 1.76 0.03
C ILE A 37 6.17 2.38 0.93
N ASP A 38 7.33 1.73 1.05
CA ASP A 38 8.47 2.23 1.82
C ASP A 38 8.96 3.57 1.31
N ALA A 39 9.20 3.69 0.01
CA ALA A 39 9.62 4.95 -0.60
C ALA A 39 8.61 6.09 -0.29
N LEU A 40 7.32 5.79 -0.39
CA LEU A 40 6.28 6.79 -0.12
C LEU A 40 6.16 7.14 1.38
N LEU A 41 6.43 6.19 2.28
CA LEU A 41 6.47 6.45 3.71
C LEU A 41 7.71 7.24 4.12
N GLU A 42 8.88 6.94 3.54
CA GLU A 42 10.13 7.70 3.72
C GLU A 42 9.96 9.16 3.28
N GLU A 43 9.35 9.41 2.13
CA GLU A 43 9.05 10.76 1.65
C GLU A 43 8.17 11.57 2.62
N LYS A 44 7.38 10.88 3.47
CA LYS A 44 6.54 11.49 4.50
C LYS A 44 7.21 11.54 5.88
N GLY A 45 8.49 11.15 5.96
CA GLY A 45 9.30 11.20 7.19
C GLY A 45 9.09 10.03 8.13
N PHE A 46 8.48 8.93 7.69
CA PHE A 46 8.37 7.71 8.49
C PHE A 46 9.67 6.89 8.41
N THR A 47 10.02 6.23 9.51
CA THR A 47 11.07 5.22 9.51
C THR A 47 10.51 3.91 8.94
N VAL A 48 11.13 3.42 7.88
CA VAL A 48 10.79 2.15 7.23
C VAL A 48 11.94 1.14 7.37
N PRO A 49 11.68 -0.17 7.20
CA PRO A 49 10.35 -0.78 7.10
C PRO A 49 9.57 -0.63 8.42
N LEU A 50 8.24 -0.54 8.33
CA LEU A 50 7.39 -0.45 9.51
C LEU A 50 7.57 -1.71 10.38
N THR A 51 7.90 -1.51 11.65
CA THR A 51 8.04 -2.61 12.63
C THR A 51 6.69 -3.20 13.01
N THR A 52 5.67 -2.35 13.10
CA THR A 52 4.27 -2.76 13.28
C THR A 52 3.50 -2.31 12.05
N VAL A 53 3.02 -3.27 11.26
CA VAL A 53 2.31 -3.01 10.00
C VAL A 53 0.82 -2.79 10.30
N PRO A 54 0.29 -1.57 10.14
CA PRO A 54 -1.14 -1.33 10.32
C PRO A 54 -1.94 -2.06 9.25
N SER A 55 -3.17 -2.48 9.57
CA SER A 55 -4.03 -3.21 8.62
C SER A 55 -4.20 -2.50 7.28
N ILE A 56 -4.22 -1.16 7.28
CA ILE A 56 -4.31 -0.36 6.06
C ILE A 56 -3.08 -0.54 5.15
N ILE A 57 -1.86 -0.58 5.72
CA ILE A 57 -0.63 -0.81 4.95
C ILE A 57 -0.58 -2.25 4.44
N LYS A 58 -1.00 -3.21 5.27
CA LYS A 58 -1.13 -4.61 4.86
C LYS A 58 -2.06 -4.75 3.64
N HIS A 59 -3.24 -4.12 3.69
CA HIS A 59 -4.20 -4.18 2.58
C HIS A 59 -3.68 -3.46 1.33
N SER A 60 -3.06 -2.28 1.49
CA SER A 60 -2.45 -1.54 0.37
C SER A 60 -1.34 -2.34 -0.30
N SER A 61 -0.47 -3.01 0.48
CA SER A 61 0.57 -3.90 -0.05
C SER A 61 -0.04 -5.04 -0.86
N ALA A 62 -1.07 -5.71 -0.32
CA ALA A 62 -1.73 -6.82 -1.01
C ALA A 62 -2.44 -6.36 -2.31
N ASP A 63 -3.12 -5.22 -2.30
CA ASP A 63 -3.80 -4.67 -3.47
C ASP A 63 -2.82 -4.23 -4.56
N LEU A 64 -1.69 -3.63 -4.16
CA LEU A 64 -0.63 -3.23 -5.09
C LEU A 64 0.06 -4.46 -5.70
N ALA A 65 0.42 -5.46 -4.89
CA ALA A 65 1.02 -6.71 -5.36
C ALA A 65 0.07 -7.49 -6.30
N ALA A 66 -1.22 -7.58 -5.95
CA ALA A 66 -2.23 -8.20 -6.80
C ALA A 66 -2.40 -7.48 -8.13
N SER A 67 -2.37 -6.14 -8.10
CA SER A 67 -2.39 -5.34 -9.33
C SER A 67 -1.16 -5.66 -10.17
N LEU A 68 0.05 -5.54 -9.63
CA LEU A 68 1.30 -5.87 -10.35
C LEU A 68 1.24 -7.28 -10.97
N PHE A 69 0.74 -8.28 -10.22
CA PHE A 69 0.59 -9.64 -10.71
C PHE A 69 -0.39 -9.76 -11.90
N ARG A 70 -1.60 -9.21 -11.80
CA ARG A 70 -2.63 -9.27 -12.88
C ARG A 70 -2.13 -8.71 -14.20
N PHE A 71 -1.20 -7.79 -14.09
CA PHE A 71 -0.69 -7.02 -15.19
C PHE A 71 0.73 -7.43 -15.60
N ARG A 72 1.26 -8.55 -15.07
CA ARG A 72 2.43 -9.21 -15.67
C ARG A 72 2.17 -9.63 -17.13
N GLU A 73 0.88 -9.75 -17.48
CA GLU A 73 0.37 -10.00 -18.84
C GLU A 73 0.29 -8.71 -19.69
N ALA A 74 0.56 -7.54 -19.10
CA ALA A 74 0.45 -6.23 -19.75
C ALA A 74 1.82 -5.73 -20.25
N SER A 75 1.79 -5.05 -21.39
CA SER A 75 2.97 -4.66 -22.16
C SER A 75 3.82 -3.58 -21.48
N PRO A 76 5.12 -3.40 -21.83
CA PRO A 76 6.04 -2.50 -21.13
C PRO A 76 5.59 -1.03 -20.99
N GLY A 77 4.71 -0.54 -21.86
CA GLY A 77 4.16 0.82 -21.78
C GLY A 77 3.25 1.07 -20.57
N GLU A 78 2.67 0.01 -20.00
CA GLU A 78 1.70 0.10 -18.90
C GLU A 78 2.38 0.15 -17.52
N ILE A 79 3.71 0.00 -17.44
CA ILE A 79 4.46 0.04 -16.19
C ILE A 79 4.53 1.48 -15.62
N ARG A 80 4.71 2.48 -16.48
CA ARG A 80 4.80 3.91 -16.08
C ARG A 80 3.51 4.44 -15.45
N SER A 81 2.36 4.03 -16.01
CA SER A 81 1.05 4.41 -15.46
C SER A 81 0.81 3.86 -14.04
N ARG A 82 1.48 2.75 -13.66
CA ARG A 82 1.33 2.14 -12.33
C ARG A 82 2.04 2.90 -11.23
N TYR A 83 3.23 3.41 -11.52
CA TYR A 83 3.95 4.25 -10.58
C TYR A 83 3.11 5.48 -10.25
N GLU A 84 2.48 6.07 -11.28
CA GLU A 84 1.60 7.23 -11.11
C GLU A 84 0.31 6.87 -10.33
N GLN A 85 -0.35 5.74 -10.62
CA GLN A 85 -1.53 5.31 -9.86
C GLN A 85 -1.23 4.91 -8.41
N ALA A 86 -0.12 4.21 -8.15
CA ALA A 86 0.31 3.86 -6.80
C ALA A 86 0.63 5.13 -5.98
N LYS A 87 1.28 6.10 -6.63
CA LYS A 87 1.52 7.42 -6.06
C LYS A 87 0.21 8.14 -5.72
N GLU A 88 -0.77 8.17 -6.63
CA GLU A 88 -2.09 8.75 -6.36
C GLU A 88 -2.81 8.09 -5.18
N HIS A 89 -2.78 6.76 -5.07
CA HIS A 89 -3.41 6.05 -3.94
C HIS A 89 -2.74 6.37 -2.60
N VAL A 90 -1.41 6.50 -2.56
CA VAL A 90 -0.72 6.87 -1.33
C VAL A 90 -0.89 8.36 -1.02
N GLU A 91 -0.91 9.23 -2.01
CA GLU A 91 -1.29 10.64 -1.84
C GLU A 91 -2.71 10.79 -1.29
N ALA A 92 -3.67 9.98 -1.77
CA ALA A 92 -5.03 9.94 -1.25
C ALA A 92 -5.08 9.47 0.22
N TYR A 93 -4.32 8.43 0.58
CA TYR A 93 -4.19 7.98 1.97
C TYR A 93 -3.60 9.07 2.88
N VAL A 94 -2.56 9.76 2.43
CA VAL A 94 -1.93 10.88 3.15
C VAL A 94 -2.89 12.05 3.29
N ALA A 95 -3.64 12.41 2.24
CA ALA A 95 -4.64 13.48 2.29
C ALA A 95 -5.79 13.15 3.26
N GLN A 96 -6.22 11.89 3.32
CA GLN A 96 -7.26 11.42 4.23
C GLN A 96 -6.79 11.48 5.70
N LYS A 97 -5.51 11.14 5.96
CA LYS A 97 -4.87 11.27 7.29
C LYS A 97 -4.54 12.72 7.66
N GLY A 98 -4.15 13.56 6.70
CA GLY A 98 -3.90 14.99 6.86
C GLY A 98 -5.17 15.76 7.21
N LYS A 99 -6.33 15.39 6.63
CA LYS A 99 -7.64 15.90 7.06
C LYS A 99 -8.03 15.41 8.46
N GLY A 100 -7.69 14.18 8.83
CA GLY A 100 -7.89 13.67 10.19
C GLY A 100 -7.07 14.38 11.27
N GLN A 101 -5.87 14.88 10.93
CA GLN A 101 -5.07 15.74 11.81
C GLN A 101 -5.49 17.22 11.77
N ALA A 102 -5.87 17.74 10.61
CA ALA A 102 -6.38 19.11 10.48
C ALA A 102 -7.72 19.31 11.22
N ILE A 103 -8.65 18.35 11.13
CA ILE A 103 -9.92 18.38 11.87
C ILE A 103 -9.67 18.30 13.38
N LYS A 104 -8.74 17.45 13.82
CA LYS A 104 -8.34 17.37 15.24
C LYS A 104 -7.68 18.64 15.76
N LEU A 105 -6.99 19.42 14.94
CA LEU A 105 -6.37 20.69 15.34
C LEU A 105 -7.37 21.85 15.41
N THR A 106 -8.40 21.84 14.57
CA THR A 106 -9.48 22.85 14.61
C THR A 106 -10.50 22.62 15.74
N GLU A 107 -10.77 21.37 16.13
CA GLU A 107 -11.71 21.08 17.24
C GLU A 107 -11.10 21.32 18.64
N ILE A 108 -9.77 21.45 18.74
CA ILE A 108 -9.09 21.71 20.04
C ILE A 108 -8.87 23.22 20.27
N SER A 109 -9.06 24.08 19.26
CA SER A 109 -8.88 25.53 19.40
C SER A 109 -10.13 26.32 19.84
N GLU A 110 -11.29 25.67 19.95
CA GLU A 110 -12.56 26.37 20.26
C GLU A 110 -13.01 26.27 21.73
N ASP A 111 -12.28 25.57 22.60
CA ASP A 111 -12.70 25.37 24.00
C ASP A 111 -11.72 25.96 25.03
N ARG A 112 -11.48 27.27 24.93
CA ARG A 112 -10.99 28.07 26.06
C ARG A 112 -12.01 29.14 26.43
N PRO A 113 -12.82 28.94 27.48
CA PRO A 113 -13.47 30.06 28.13
C PRO A 113 -12.43 30.94 28.84
N LEU A 114 -12.62 32.25 28.71
CA LEU A 114 -11.91 33.34 29.38
C LEU A 114 -12.05 33.27 30.90
#